data_AF-A0A1Y1QV86-F1
#
_entry.id   AF-A0A1Y1QV86-F1
#
_cell.length_a   1.000
_cell.length_b   1.000
_cell.length_c   1.000
_cell.angle_alpha   90.00
_cell.angle_beta   90.00
_cell.angle_gamma   90.00
#
_symmetry.space_group_name_H-M   'P 1'
#
loop_
_entity.id
_entity.type
_entity.pdbx_description
1 polymer ?
#
loop_
_entity_poly.entity_id
_entity_poly.type
_entity_poly.pdbx_seq_one_letter_code
_entity_poly.pdbx_strand_id
1 'polypeptide(L)'
;HVILRGGREPNYDAASVAAAVESLKKVNLPPYLMVDFSHANSYKDYRRQPDVATDVAAQIAGGSKAIAGVMIESHLVEGNQKADGKKREELVYGQSITDACVNWDTTDAMLHQLAEAVEKRRGV
;
A
#
# COMPACT_ATOMS: atom_id res chain seq x y z
N HIS A 1 8.94 -13.58 1.40
CA HIS A 1 8.06 -12.83 2.33
C HIS A 1 6.62 -12.96 1.83
N VAL A 2 5.63 -12.61 2.64
CA VAL A 2 4.21 -12.58 2.22
C VAL A 2 3.76 -11.14 1.97
N ILE A 3 2.69 -10.98 1.18
CA ILE A 3 2.06 -9.69 0.91
C ILE A 3 0.62 -9.75 1.44
N LEU A 4 0.29 -8.85 2.36
CA LEU A 4 -1.07 -8.62 2.84
C LEU A 4 -1.75 -7.64 1.88
N ARG A 5 -2.65 -8.17 1.03
CA ARG A 5 -3.35 -7.41 -0.03
C ARG A 5 -4.87 -7.41 0.08
N GLY A 6 -5.37 -7.72 1.27
CA GLY A 6 -6.78 -7.96 1.56
C GLY A 6 -7.29 -9.29 1.00
N GLY A 7 -8.60 -9.48 1.10
CA GLY A 7 -9.33 -10.60 0.54
C GLY A 7 -10.82 -10.26 0.44
N ARG A 8 -11.64 -10.91 1.26
CA ARG A 8 -13.03 -10.48 1.48
C ARG A 8 -13.11 -9.15 2.23
N GLU A 9 -12.21 -8.97 3.19
CA GLU A 9 -12.00 -7.75 3.95
C GLU A 9 -10.54 -7.31 3.83
N PRO A 10 -10.22 -6.04 4.11
CA PRO A 10 -8.85 -5.59 4.30
C PRO A 10 -8.13 -6.35 5.42
N ASN A 11 -6.81 -6.45 5.31
CA ASN A 11 -5.96 -7.13 6.29
C ASN A 11 -4.65 -6.37 6.55
N TYR A 12 -4.69 -5.04 6.51
CA TYR A 12 -3.54 -4.18 6.80
C TYR A 12 -3.45 -3.77 8.29
N ASP A 13 -4.52 -3.92 9.05
CA ASP A 13 -4.61 -3.51 10.45
C ASP A 13 -3.64 -4.31 11.35
N ALA A 14 -3.36 -3.77 12.53
CA ALA A 14 -2.39 -4.34 13.46
C ALA A 14 -2.71 -5.79 13.87
N ALA A 15 -3.99 -6.16 13.99
CA ALA A 15 -4.38 -7.53 14.36
C ALA A 15 -4.12 -8.50 13.20
N SER A 16 -4.44 -8.10 11.97
CA SER A 16 -4.13 -8.85 10.76
C SER A 16 -2.62 -9.04 10.57
N VAL A 17 -1.81 -7.99 10.76
CA VAL A 17 -0.35 -8.06 10.70
C VAL A 17 0.19 -9.03 11.75
N ALA A 18 -0.29 -8.95 13.00
CA ALA A 18 0.11 -9.86 14.07
C ALA A 18 -0.24 -11.33 13.75
N ALA A 19 -1.45 -11.59 13.24
CA ALA A 19 -1.87 -12.93 12.87
C ALA A 19 -1.02 -13.53 11.73
N ALA A 20 -0.65 -12.71 10.75
CA ALA A 20 0.25 -13.12 9.66
C ALA A 20 1.65 -13.44 10.18
N VAL A 21 2.19 -12.61 11.08
CA VAL A 21 3.48 -12.84 11.75
C VAL A 21 3.49 -14.15 12.52
N GLU A 22 2.45 -14.43 13.30
CA GLU A 22 2.35 -15.70 14.05
C GLU A 22 2.26 -16.91 13.11
N SER A 23 1.57 -16.77 11.97
CA SER A 23 1.49 -17.83 10.97
C SER A 23 2.85 -18.12 10.34
N LEU A 24 3.67 -17.09 10.04
CA LEU A 24 5.03 -17.25 9.54
C LEU A 24 5.94 -17.96 10.55
N LYS A 25 5.86 -17.56 11.83
CA LYS A 25 6.64 -18.19 12.91
C LYS A 25 6.33 -19.67 13.06
N LYS A 26 5.05 -20.06 12.98
CA LYS A 26 4.62 -21.47 13.10
C LYS A 26 5.24 -22.39 12.05
N VAL A 27 5.59 -21.84 10.88
CA VAL A 27 6.25 -22.58 9.79
C VAL A 27 7.74 -22.24 9.66
N ASN A 28 8.34 -21.64 10.70
CA ASN A 28 9.75 -21.26 10.78
C ASN A 28 10.23 -20.37 9.61
N LEU A 29 9.36 -19.48 9.13
CA LEU A 29 9.71 -18.46 8.14
C LEU A 29 10.00 -17.12 8.82
N PRO A 30 10.84 -16.27 8.20
CA PRO A 30 11.12 -14.94 8.74
C PRO A 30 9.83 -14.13 8.96
N PRO A 31 9.61 -13.53 10.16
CA PRO A 31 8.35 -12.92 10.55
C PRO A 31 8.19 -11.49 10.03
N TYR A 32 8.48 -11.28 8.75
CA TYR A 32 8.29 -9.99 8.07
C TYR A 32 7.48 -10.13 6.79
N LEU A 33 6.72 -9.08 6.52
CA LEU A 33 5.75 -9.01 5.43
C LEU A 33 5.74 -7.64 4.76
N MET A 34 5.08 -7.59 3.61
CA MET A 34 4.74 -6.36 2.92
C MET A 34 3.22 -6.13 3.02
N VAL A 35 2.80 -4.87 3.09
CA VAL A 35 1.38 -4.48 3.02
C VAL A 35 1.11 -3.78 1.69
N ASP A 36 0.15 -4.26 0.93
CA ASP A 36 -0.36 -3.63 -0.28
C ASP A 36 -1.48 -2.66 0.09
N PHE A 37 -1.37 -1.39 -0.31
CA PHE A 37 -2.34 -0.36 0.03
C PHE A 37 -3.54 -0.36 -0.92
N SER A 38 -3.40 -0.95 -2.11
CA SER A 38 -4.41 -0.97 -3.17
C SER A 38 -5.33 -2.20 -3.01
N HIS A 39 -5.88 -2.70 -4.12
CA HIS A 39 -6.67 -3.91 -4.24
C HIS A 39 -7.74 -4.04 -3.13
N ALA A 40 -7.83 -5.21 -2.48
CA ALA A 40 -8.86 -5.44 -1.47
C ALA A 40 -8.61 -4.65 -0.17
N ASN A 41 -7.39 -4.21 0.10
CA ASN A 41 -7.11 -3.32 1.23
C ASN A 41 -7.69 -1.92 1.04
N SER A 42 -7.78 -1.45 -0.20
CA SER A 42 -8.45 -0.18 -0.56
C SER A 42 -9.95 -0.34 -0.87
N TYR A 43 -10.52 -1.54 -0.75
CA TYR A 43 -11.83 -1.87 -1.34
C TYR A 43 -11.94 -1.57 -2.85
N LYS A 44 -10.81 -1.65 -3.57
CA LYS A 44 -10.65 -1.22 -4.97
C LYS A 44 -10.98 0.26 -5.22
N ASP A 45 -10.96 1.10 -4.19
CA ASP A 45 -11.03 2.55 -4.32
C ASP A 45 -9.66 3.15 -4.03
N TYR A 46 -8.97 3.57 -5.10
CA TYR A 46 -7.61 4.13 -5.04
C TYR A 46 -7.50 5.31 -4.05
N ARG A 47 -8.59 6.03 -3.79
CA ARG A 47 -8.65 7.16 -2.85
C ARG A 47 -8.49 6.74 -1.40
N ARG A 48 -8.59 5.44 -1.11
CA ARG A 48 -8.41 4.86 0.23
C ARG A 48 -6.99 4.38 0.48
N GLN A 49 -6.09 4.37 -0.52
CA GLN A 49 -4.68 4.05 -0.28
C GLN A 49 -4.03 4.94 0.81
N PRO A 50 -4.33 6.27 0.90
CA PRO A 50 -3.84 7.12 1.99
C PRO A 50 -4.36 6.72 3.39
N ASP A 51 -5.57 6.18 3.49
CA ASP A 51 -6.10 5.66 4.75
C ASP A 51 -5.28 4.45 5.21
N VAL A 52 -4.97 3.53 4.28
CA VAL A 52 -4.12 2.37 4.54
C VAL A 52 -2.69 2.81 4.91
N ALA A 53 -2.16 3.80 4.19
CA ALA A 53 -0.85 4.39 4.47
C ALA A 53 -0.79 4.97 5.89
N THR A 54 -1.84 5.66 6.33
CA THR A 54 -1.92 6.24 7.66
C THR A 54 -1.91 5.19 8.77
N ASP A 55 -2.68 4.11 8.61
CA ASP A 55 -2.70 3.01 9.58
C ASP A 55 -1.33 2.30 9.65
N VAL A 56 -0.76 1.95 8.49
CA VAL A 56 0.54 1.28 8.40
C VAL A 56 1.67 2.17 8.91
N ALA A 57 1.66 3.46 8.61
CA ALA A 57 2.61 4.43 9.14
C ALA A 57 2.51 4.50 10.68
N ALA A 58 1.30 4.50 11.25
CA ALA A 58 1.12 4.48 12.70
C ALA A 58 1.69 3.20 13.34
N GLN A 59 1.52 2.04 12.71
CA GLN A 59 2.13 0.78 13.17
C GLN A 59 3.67 0.82 13.12
N ILE A 60 4.24 1.33 12.02
CA ILE A 60 5.70 1.48 11.85
C ILE A 60 6.24 2.42 12.93
N ALA A 61 5.65 3.62 13.04
CA ALA A 61 5.99 4.61 14.06
C ALA A 61 5.84 4.09 15.50
N GLY A 62 4.88 3.20 15.72
CA GLY A 62 4.65 2.50 16.99
C GLY A 62 5.67 1.41 17.32
N GLY A 63 6.67 1.18 16.47
CA GLY A 63 7.76 0.23 16.71
C GLY A 63 7.67 -1.06 15.93
N SER A 64 6.67 -1.23 15.04
CA SER A 64 6.55 -2.47 14.25
C SER A 64 7.79 -2.68 13.37
N LYS A 65 8.44 -3.83 13.57
CA LYS A 65 9.54 -4.34 12.73
C LYS A 65 9.08 -5.43 11.76
N ALA A 66 7.81 -5.84 11.84
CA ALA A 66 7.23 -6.88 10.99
C ALA A 66 6.91 -6.36 9.58
N ILE A 67 6.55 -5.08 9.45
CA ILE A 67 6.28 -4.44 8.15
C ILE A 67 7.62 -4.05 7.55
N ALA A 68 8.10 -4.88 6.61
CA ALA A 68 9.38 -4.70 5.92
C ALA A 68 9.26 -3.86 4.63
N GLY A 69 8.04 -3.73 4.10
CA GLY A 69 7.80 -2.93 2.90
C GLY A 69 6.32 -2.66 2.70
N VAL A 70 6.03 -1.79 1.74
CA VAL A 70 4.67 -1.45 1.31
C VAL A 70 4.59 -1.46 -0.21
N MET A 71 3.39 -1.64 -0.76
CA MET A 71 3.10 -1.49 -2.19
C MET A 71 2.02 -0.44 -2.39
N ILE A 72 2.23 0.47 -3.33
CA ILE A 72 1.34 1.60 -3.64
C ILE A 72 1.12 1.61 -5.16
N GLU A 73 -0.12 1.71 -5.61
CA GLU A 73 -0.44 1.95 -7.02
C GLU A 73 -0.59 3.45 -7.26
N SER A 74 0.43 4.03 -7.86
CA SER A 74 0.56 5.47 -8.13
C SER A 74 0.89 5.74 -9.59
N HIS A 75 0.43 6.89 -10.08
CA HIS A 75 0.76 7.38 -11.41
C HIS A 75 0.75 8.92 -11.42
N LEU A 76 1.21 9.55 -12.51
CA LEU A 76 1.20 11.01 -12.63
C LEU A 76 -0.21 11.61 -12.47
N VAL A 77 -1.22 10.97 -13.07
CA VAL A 77 -2.63 11.33 -13.03
C VAL A 77 -3.40 10.22 -12.32
N GLU A 78 -4.28 10.60 -11.40
CA GLU A 78 -5.10 9.66 -10.63
C GLU A 78 -6.13 8.91 -11.48
N GLY A 79 -6.72 7.88 -10.90
CA GLY A 79 -7.76 7.08 -11.52
C GLY A 79 -7.21 6.12 -12.56
N ASN A 80 -8.08 5.72 -13.49
CA ASN A 80 -7.72 4.93 -14.66
C ASN A 80 -8.51 5.39 -15.89
N GLN A 81 -8.11 4.87 -17.04
CA GLN A 81 -8.76 5.08 -18.34
C GLN A 81 -8.89 3.77 -19.11
N LYS A 82 -9.89 3.67 -19.98
CA LYS A 82 -10.02 2.56 -20.92
C LYS A 82 -9.16 2.81 -22.16
N ALA A 83 -8.35 1.81 -22.53
CA ALA A 83 -7.49 1.83 -23.71
C ALA A 83 -8.06 1.05 -24.91
N ASP A 84 -9.09 0.22 -24.69
CA ASP A 84 -9.65 -0.63 -25.75
C ASP A 84 -10.16 0.20 -26.93
N GLY A 85 -9.64 -0.08 -28.11
CA GLY A 85 -10.01 0.60 -29.37
C GLY A 85 -9.46 2.02 -29.53
N LYS A 86 -8.64 2.53 -28.59
CA LYS A 86 -8.03 3.85 -28.67
C LYS A 86 -6.60 3.80 -29.20
N LYS A 87 -6.22 4.83 -29.96
CA LYS A 87 -4.82 5.11 -30.28
C LYS A 87 -4.13 5.79 -29.10
N ARG A 88 -2.79 5.78 -29.11
CA ARG A 88 -1.96 6.34 -28.04
C ARG A 88 -2.24 7.82 -27.80
N GLU A 89 -2.51 8.57 -28.87
CA GLU A 89 -2.73 10.02 -28.83
C GLU A 89 -4.08 10.39 -28.16
N GLU A 90 -4.99 9.42 -28.04
CA GLU A 90 -6.29 9.58 -27.39
C GLU A 90 -6.26 9.23 -25.89
N LEU A 91 -5.11 8.76 -25.38
CA LEU A 91 -4.92 8.41 -23.98
C LEU A 91 -4.36 9.61 -23.20
N VAL A 92 -4.87 9.80 -21.99
CA VAL A 92 -4.31 10.76 -21.04
C VAL A 92 -2.91 10.29 -20.67
N TYR A 93 -1.91 11.11 -20.99
CA TYR A 93 -0.54 10.81 -20.60
C TYR A 93 -0.44 10.71 -19.08
N GLY A 94 0.17 9.62 -18.60
CA GLY A 94 0.40 9.46 -17.18
C GLY A 94 -0.83 9.01 -16.38
N GLN A 95 -1.86 8.45 -17.01
CA GLN A 95 -3.00 7.83 -16.32
C GLN A 95 -3.05 6.31 -16.61
N SER A 96 -3.25 5.50 -15.57
CA SER A 96 -3.27 4.03 -15.65
C SER A 96 -4.33 3.51 -16.63
N ILE A 97 -4.03 2.42 -17.34
CA ILE A 97 -5.00 1.70 -18.20
C ILE A 97 -5.58 0.44 -17.53
N THR A 98 -5.12 0.11 -16.32
CA THR A 98 -5.53 -1.06 -15.55
C THR A 98 -6.25 -0.63 -14.28
N ASP A 99 -5.69 -0.90 -13.11
CA ASP A 99 -6.25 -0.48 -11.82
C ASP A 99 -6.01 1.01 -11.61
N ALA A 100 -6.94 1.63 -10.87
CA ALA A 100 -6.90 3.06 -10.60
C ALA A 100 -5.76 3.39 -9.63
N CYS A 101 -5.00 4.44 -9.95
CA CYS A 101 -3.87 4.87 -9.14
C CYS A 101 -4.16 6.18 -8.43
N VAL A 102 -3.44 6.46 -7.34
CA VAL A 102 -3.34 7.81 -6.81
C VAL A 102 -2.48 8.70 -7.73
N ASN A 103 -2.65 10.02 -7.68
CA ASN A 103 -1.81 10.96 -8.41
C ASN A 103 -0.43 11.17 -7.74
N TRP A 104 0.42 11.98 -8.39
CA TRP A 104 1.74 12.31 -7.89
C TRP A 104 1.73 13.01 -6.52
N ASP A 105 0.89 14.03 -6.33
CA ASP A 105 0.84 14.78 -5.06
C ASP A 105 0.46 13.89 -3.87
N THR A 106 -0.50 12.98 -4.06
CA THR A 106 -0.88 11.99 -3.04
C THR A 106 0.26 10.98 -2.79
N THR A 107 1.00 10.62 -3.85
CA THR A 107 2.16 9.73 -3.75
C THR A 107 3.25 10.37 -2.92
N ASP A 108 3.58 11.62 -3.21
CA ASP A 108 4.57 12.41 -2.47
C ASP A 108 4.19 12.51 -0.98
N ALA A 109 2.92 12.80 -0.68
CA ALA A 109 2.43 12.87 0.69
C ALA A 109 2.55 11.52 1.44
N MET A 110 2.15 10.41 0.81
CA MET A 110 2.26 9.09 1.43
C MET A 110 3.73 8.68 1.65
N LEU A 111 4.62 8.99 0.71
CA LEU A 111 6.05 8.68 0.85
C LEU A 111 6.69 9.47 2.00
N HIS A 112 6.38 10.76 2.15
CA HIS A 112 6.84 11.56 3.28
C HIS A 112 6.29 11.03 4.62
N GLN A 113 5.00 10.73 4.70
CA GLN A 113 4.39 10.14 5.90
C GLN A 113 5.07 8.82 6.30
N LEU A 114 5.37 7.94 5.34
CA LEU A 114 6.06 6.68 5.59
C LEU A 114 7.51 6.90 6.01
N ALA A 115 8.19 7.89 5.44
CA ALA A 115 9.54 8.27 5.84
C ALA A 115 9.58 8.74 7.30
N GLU A 116 8.70 9.66 7.68
CA GLU A 116 8.54 10.15 9.07
C GLU A 116 8.28 8.99 10.05
N ALA A 117 7.41 8.04 9.67
CA ALA A 117 7.14 6.87 10.50
C ALA A 117 8.39 5.99 10.70
N VAL A 118 9.21 5.82 9.65
CA VAL A 118 10.46 5.06 9.72
C VAL A 118 11.51 5.78 10.57
N GLU A 119 11.64 7.10 10.46
CA GLU A 119 12.52 7.93 11.30
C GLU A 119 12.12 7.82 12.77
N LYS A 120 10.84 8.01 13.07
CA LYS A 120 10.29 7.86 14.42
C LYS A 120 10.56 6.47 15.01
N ARG A 121 10.43 5.40 14.23
CA ARG A 121 10.76 4.03 14.65
C ARG A 121 12.25 3.86 14.96
N ARG A 122 13.11 4.52 14.19
CA ARG A 122 14.58 4.46 14.36
C ARG A 122 15.05 5.31 15.54
N GLY A 123 14.26 6.30 15.96
CA GLY A 123 14.63 7.26 16.99
C GLY A 123 15.69 8.26 16.50
N VAL A 124 15.66 8.59 15.21
CA VAL A 124 16.52 9.59 14.55
C VAL A 124 15.70 10.78 14.09
#